data_AF-W4RI43-F1
#
_entry.id   AF-W4RI43-F1
#
_cell.length_a   1.000
_cell.length_b   1.000
_cell.length_c   1.000
_cell.angle_alpha   90.00
_cell.angle_beta   90.00
_cell.angle_gamma   90.00
#
_symmetry.space_group_name_H-M   'P 1'
#
loop_
_entity.id
_entity.type
_entity.pdbx_description
1 polymer ?
#
loop_
_entity_poly.entity_id
_entity_poly.type
_entity_poly.pdbx_seq_one_letter_code
_entity_poly.pdbx_strand_id
1 'polypeptide(L)'
;MANEGHIIGNHSWHHPDMTKISDEKINKELEMVKAETERITGKKHMAYLRPPRGIFSERTMAVAKEAGYTHVFWSLAFVDWNTDQQKGAQYSYDKIMTQIHPGAVLLLHTVSKDNADASEK
;
A
#
# COMPACT_ATOMS: atom_id res chain seq x y z
N MET A 1 -12.66 5.62 -5.11
CA MET A 1 -12.28 4.84 -3.89
C MET A 1 -13.38 4.77 -2.84
N ALA A 2 -13.56 5.77 -1.95
CA ALA A 2 -14.48 5.65 -0.82
C ALA A 2 -15.96 5.43 -1.23
N ASN A 3 -16.46 6.22 -2.19
CA ASN A 3 -17.83 6.13 -2.71
C ASN A 3 -18.08 4.85 -3.54
N GLU A 4 -17.02 4.24 -4.08
CA GLU A 4 -17.08 3.00 -4.87
C GLU A 4 -16.94 1.75 -3.99
N GLY A 5 -16.88 1.90 -2.66
CA GLY A 5 -16.82 0.76 -1.73
C GLY A 5 -15.43 0.17 -1.46
N HIS A 6 -14.36 0.77 -2.01
CA HIS A 6 -13.00 0.30 -1.78
C HIS A 6 -12.52 0.54 -0.32
N ILE A 7 -11.62 -0.34 0.12
CA ILE A 7 -10.88 -0.18 1.38
C ILE A 7 -9.73 0.81 1.17
N ILE A 8 -9.58 1.76 2.09
CA ILE A 8 -8.47 2.71 2.11
C ILE A 8 -7.57 2.32 3.29
N GLY A 9 -6.30 2.02 3.00
CA GLY A 9 -5.28 1.72 4.00
C GLY A 9 -4.27 2.85 4.15
N ASN A 10 -3.43 2.76 5.17
CA ASN A 10 -2.36 3.70 5.45
C ASN A 10 -1.06 3.27 4.74
N HIS A 11 -0.33 4.23 4.18
CA HIS A 11 1.01 4.01 3.63
C HIS A 11 2.02 5.07 4.09
N SER A 12 1.77 5.66 5.26
CA SER A 12 2.40 6.88 5.79
C SER A 12 2.23 8.11 4.91
N TRP A 13 2.54 9.28 5.46
CA TRP A 13 2.36 10.55 4.77
C TRP A 13 3.54 10.87 3.85
N HIS A 14 4.76 10.75 4.36
CA HIS A 14 6.00 11.08 3.63
C HIS A 14 6.74 9.85 3.09
N HIS A 15 6.21 8.65 3.29
CA HIS A 15 6.85 7.40 2.86
C HIS A 15 8.29 7.19 3.41
N PRO A 16 8.58 7.46 4.70
CA PRO A 16 9.91 7.27 5.28
C PRO A 16 10.22 5.79 5.53
N ASP A 17 11.50 5.47 5.66
CA ASP A 17 11.91 4.24 6.32
C ASP A 17 11.57 4.33 7.82
N MET A 18 10.48 3.69 8.23
CA MET A 18 9.95 3.78 9.59
C MET A 18 10.93 3.26 10.65
N THR A 19 11.87 2.39 10.28
CA THR A 19 12.86 1.84 11.21
C THR A 19 13.88 2.89 11.66
N LYS A 20 14.03 3.98 10.90
CA LYS A 20 15.01 5.06 11.12
C LYS A 20 14.43 6.30 11.81
N ILE A 21 13.14 6.30 12.13
CA ILE A 21 12.46 7.41 12.79
C ILE A 21 11.93 6.99 14.17
N SER A 22 11.70 7.97 15.05
CA SER A 22 11.13 7.74 16.38
C SER A 22 9.67 7.31 16.31
N ASP A 23 9.20 6.65 17.35
CA ASP A 23 7.80 6.18 17.44
C ASP A 23 6.80 7.35 17.41
N GLU A 24 7.16 8.50 17.98
CA GLU A 24 6.38 9.74 17.85
C GLU A 24 6.24 10.16 16.38
N LYS A 25 7.32 10.08 15.60
CA LYS A 25 7.27 10.39 14.16
C LYS A 25 6.44 9.35 13.41
N ILE A 26 6.54 8.06 13.74
CA ILE A 26 5.68 7.02 13.14
C ILE A 26 4.21 7.35 13.41
N ASN A 27 3.83 7.65 14.65
CA ASN A 27 2.45 7.99 15.00
C ASN A 27 1.96 9.23 14.25
N LYS A 28 2.82 10.26 14.10
CA LYS A 28 2.50 11.45 13.32
C LYS A 28 2.27 11.12 11.83
N GLU A 29 3.12 10.29 11.22
CA GLU A 29 2.95 9.82 9.84
C GLU A 29 1.61 9.11 9.64
N LEU A 30 1.23 8.24 10.58
CA LEU A 30 -0.01 7.47 10.51
C LEU A 30 -1.24 8.36 10.72
N GLU A 31 -1.21 9.25 11.71
CA GLU A 31 -2.34 10.11 12.05
C GLU A 31 -2.64 11.14 10.95
N MET A 32 -1.61 11.71 10.30
CA MET A 32 -1.84 12.66 9.21
C MET A 32 -2.66 12.06 8.07
N VAL A 33 -2.35 10.82 7.68
CA VAL A 33 -3.12 10.11 6.63
C VAL A 33 -4.54 9.81 7.09
N LYS A 34 -4.71 9.36 8.35
CA LYS A 34 -6.01 9.05 8.92
C LYS A 34 -6.91 10.28 9.02
N ALA A 35 -6.40 11.38 9.58
CA ALA A 35 -7.13 12.62 9.75
C ALA A 35 -7.57 13.21 8.39
N GLU A 36 -6.69 13.22 7.39
CA GLU A 36 -7.03 13.73 6.07
C GLU A 36 -8.03 12.82 5.33
N THR A 37 -7.89 11.50 5.48
CA THR A 37 -8.87 10.54 4.94
C THR A 37 -10.25 10.73 5.57
N GLU A 38 -10.33 10.89 6.89
CA GLU A 38 -11.60 11.17 7.58
C GLU A 38 -12.19 12.50 7.12
N ARG A 39 -11.37 13.56 7.01
CA ARG A 39 -11.82 14.88 6.56
C ARG A 39 -12.44 14.85 5.16
N ILE A 40 -11.85 14.09 4.23
CA ILE A 40 -12.32 14.01 2.83
C ILE A 40 -13.48 13.04 2.68
N THR A 41 -13.46 11.90 3.37
CA THR A 41 -14.35 10.76 3.09
C THR A 41 -15.38 10.47 4.17
N GLY A 42 -15.22 11.04 5.36
CA GLY A 42 -15.99 10.71 6.56
C GLY A 42 -15.67 9.34 7.17
N LYS A 43 -14.77 8.55 6.57
CA LYS A 43 -14.37 7.23 7.11
C LYS A 43 -13.40 7.41 8.28
N LYS A 44 -13.88 7.13 9.48
CA LYS A 44 -13.13 7.27 10.74
C LYS A 44 -12.17 6.12 11.05
N HIS A 45 -12.44 4.96 10.45
CA HIS A 45 -11.69 3.74 10.73
C HIS A 45 -10.75 3.40 9.56
N MET A 46 -9.49 3.18 9.89
CA MET A 46 -8.44 2.76 8.96
C MET A 46 -7.64 1.65 9.64
N ALA A 47 -7.90 0.41 9.22
CA ALA A 47 -7.44 -0.78 9.93
C ALA A 47 -6.12 -1.34 9.40
N TYR A 48 -5.68 -0.92 8.21
CA TYR A 48 -4.58 -1.56 7.49
C TYR A 48 -3.44 -0.59 7.26
N LEU A 49 -2.21 -1.06 7.47
CA LEU A 49 -0.98 -0.36 7.15
C LEU A 49 -0.13 -1.24 6.24
N ARG A 50 0.37 -0.67 5.15
CA ARG A 50 1.49 -1.25 4.41
C ARG A 50 2.73 -0.42 4.71
N PRO A 51 3.84 -0.99 5.19
CA PRO A 51 5.03 -0.19 5.50
C PRO A 51 5.68 0.32 4.19
N PRO A 52 6.15 1.58 4.16
CA PRO A 52 6.92 2.12 3.05
C PRO A 52 8.07 1.19 2.62
N ARG A 53 8.19 0.97 1.31
CA ARG A 53 9.23 0.09 0.71
C ARG A 53 9.23 -1.36 1.21
N GLY A 54 8.20 -1.79 1.96
CA GLY A 54 8.20 -3.10 2.63
C GLY A 54 9.19 -3.24 3.79
N ILE A 55 9.77 -2.14 4.28
CA ILE A 55 10.77 -2.17 5.37
C ILE A 55 10.03 -2.10 6.72
N PHE A 56 10.29 -3.07 7.58
CA PHE A 56 9.70 -3.16 8.91
C PHE A 56 10.67 -3.75 9.93
N SER A 57 10.32 -3.59 11.20
CA SER A 57 10.96 -4.24 12.36
C SER A 57 9.91 -4.53 13.43
N GLU A 58 10.25 -5.38 14.41
CA GLU A 58 9.37 -5.66 15.56
C GLU A 58 8.90 -4.38 16.26
N ARG A 59 9.79 -3.38 16.42
CA ARG A 59 9.45 -2.06 16.96
C ARG A 59 8.34 -1.39 16.14
N THR A 60 8.54 -1.26 14.83
CA THR A 60 7.55 -0.58 13.96
C THR A 60 6.22 -1.33 13.93
N MET A 61 6.27 -2.67 14.01
CA MET A 61 5.07 -3.50 14.07
C MET A 61 4.29 -3.31 15.36
N ALA A 62 4.98 -3.23 16.50
CA ALA A 62 4.38 -2.95 17.79
C ALA A 62 3.71 -1.57 17.82
N VAL A 63 4.41 -0.53 17.38
CA VAL A 63 3.88 0.85 17.34
C VAL A 63 2.61 0.93 16.48
N ALA A 64 2.61 0.36 15.28
CA ALA A 64 1.41 0.42 14.45
C ALA A 64 0.27 -0.45 14.99
N LYS A 65 0.58 -1.59 15.64
CA LYS A 65 -0.44 -2.41 16.33
C LYS A 65 -1.10 -1.64 17.47
N GLU A 66 -0.32 -0.91 18.27
CA GLU A 66 -0.83 -0.03 19.33
C GLU A 66 -1.70 1.09 18.76
N ALA A 67 -1.34 1.63 17.59
CA ALA A 67 -2.15 2.59 16.84
C ALA A 67 -3.39 1.97 16.14
N GLY A 68 -3.64 0.67 16.31
CA GLY A 68 -4.82 -0.04 15.81
C GLY A 68 -4.70 -0.58 14.38
N TYR A 69 -3.49 -0.63 13.82
CA TYR A 69 -3.25 -1.12 12.46
C TYR A 69 -2.83 -2.59 12.41
N THR A 70 -3.35 -3.27 11.39
CA THR A 70 -2.86 -4.57 10.90
C THR A 70 -1.89 -4.33 9.75
N HIS A 71 -0.69 -4.90 9.84
CA HIS A 71 0.27 -4.86 8.74
C HIS A 71 -0.19 -5.76 7.60
N VAL A 72 -0.17 -5.24 6.36
CA VAL A 72 -0.55 -5.98 5.16
C VAL A 72 0.61 -5.98 4.16
N PHE A 73 1.17 -7.16 3.95
CA PHE A 73 2.20 -7.42 2.95
C PHE A 73 1.58 -7.90 1.63
N TRP A 74 2.41 -8.50 0.78
CA TRP A 74 2.01 -9.07 -0.50
C TRP A 74 2.78 -10.36 -0.71
N SER A 75 2.18 -11.27 -1.48
CA SER A 75 2.86 -12.48 -1.97
C SER A 75 3.21 -12.38 -3.44
N LEU A 76 2.64 -11.39 -4.15
CA LEU A 76 2.83 -11.16 -5.57
C LEU A 76 3.16 -9.67 -5.81
N ALA A 77 4.30 -9.42 -6.44
CA ALA A 77 4.66 -8.11 -6.98
C ALA A 77 5.52 -8.29 -8.24
N PHE A 78 5.58 -7.26 -9.07
CA PHE A 78 6.51 -7.17 -10.19
C PHE A 78 6.94 -5.71 -10.37
N VAL A 79 7.90 -5.44 -11.25
CA VAL A 79 8.35 -4.06 -11.49
C VAL A 79 7.31 -3.37 -12.35
N ASP A 80 6.41 -2.64 -11.69
CA ASP A 80 5.25 -1.97 -12.29
C ASP A 80 5.18 -0.47 -11.91
N TRP A 81 6.22 0.01 -11.24
CA TRP A 81 6.37 1.39 -10.75
C TRP A 81 7.40 2.21 -11.53
N ASN A 82 8.22 1.58 -12.37
CA ASN A 82 9.26 2.26 -13.14
C ASN A 82 8.66 2.85 -14.43
N THR A 83 8.30 4.13 -14.37
CA THR A 83 7.68 4.86 -15.49
C THR A 83 8.61 5.04 -16.69
N ASP A 84 9.92 4.97 -16.50
CA ASP A 84 10.90 5.10 -17.59
C ASP A 84 11.04 3.82 -18.42
N GLN A 85 10.45 2.71 -17.96
CA GLN A 85 10.53 1.40 -18.59
C GLN A 85 9.16 0.69 -18.62
N GLN A 86 8.13 1.39 -19.11
CA GLN A 86 6.82 0.80 -19.34
C GLN A 86 6.90 -0.29 -20.41
N LYS A 87 6.28 -1.45 -20.14
CA LYS A 87 6.39 -2.69 -20.96
C LYS A 87 5.07 -3.11 -21.58
N GLY A 88 4.00 -2.35 -21.34
CA GLY A 88 2.67 -2.61 -21.86
C GLY A 88 1.85 -3.55 -20.97
N ALA A 89 0.53 -3.46 -21.10
CA ALA A 89 -0.45 -4.24 -20.34
C ALA A 89 -0.25 -5.77 -20.41
N GLN A 90 0.23 -6.29 -21.55
CA GLN A 90 0.47 -7.73 -21.70
C GLN A 90 1.58 -8.23 -20.77
N TYR A 91 2.65 -7.43 -20.61
CA TYR A 91 3.71 -7.77 -19.67
C TYR A 91 3.20 -7.84 -18.24
N SER A 92 2.39 -6.87 -17.81
CA SER A 92 1.76 -6.87 -16.49
C SER A 92 0.86 -8.08 -16.29
N TYR A 93 -0.01 -8.38 -17.26
CA TYR A 93 -0.90 -9.55 -17.22
C TYR A 93 -0.10 -10.86 -17.07
N ASP A 94 0.90 -11.09 -17.92
CA ASP A 94 1.70 -12.32 -17.88
C ASP A 94 2.44 -12.46 -16.55
N LYS A 95 2.97 -11.36 -16.00
CA LYS A 95 3.63 -11.36 -14.68
C LYS A 95 2.69 -11.66 -13.53
N ILE A 96 1.43 -11.23 -13.60
CA ILE A 96 0.41 -11.58 -12.61
C ILE A 96 0.06 -13.07 -12.75
N MET A 97 -0.28 -13.52 -13.95
CA MET A 97 -0.77 -14.88 -14.19
C MET A 97 0.27 -15.95 -13.90
N THR A 98 1.56 -15.65 -14.08
CA THR A 98 2.65 -16.59 -13.75
C THR A 98 2.94 -16.73 -12.26
N GLN A 99 2.46 -15.82 -11.42
CA GLN A 99 2.73 -15.80 -9.98
C GLN A 99 1.47 -15.99 -9.12
N ILE A 100 0.28 -16.00 -9.74
CA ILE A 100 -0.99 -16.11 -9.00
C ILE A 100 -1.10 -17.48 -8.31
N HIS A 101 -1.65 -17.47 -7.09
CA HIS A 101 -1.89 -18.67 -6.30
C HIS A 101 -3.09 -18.44 -5.35
N PRO A 102 -3.73 -19.51 -4.82
CA PRO A 102 -4.76 -19.35 -3.79
C PRO A 102 -4.25 -18.53 -2.61
N GLY A 103 -5.04 -17.52 -2.20
CA GLY A 103 -4.67 -16.60 -1.12
C GLY A 103 -3.65 -15.52 -1.49
N ALA A 104 -3.34 -15.34 -2.79
CA ALA A 104 -2.40 -14.31 -3.21
C ALA A 104 -2.89 -12.89 -2.85
N VAL A 105 -1.97 -12.08 -2.33
CA VAL A 105 -2.16 -10.64 -2.15
C VAL A 105 -1.24 -9.92 -3.12
N LEU A 106 -1.84 -9.26 -4.10
CA LEU A 106 -1.16 -8.56 -5.17
C LEU A 106 -0.82 -7.11 -4.74
N LEU A 107 0.44 -6.71 -4.91
CA LEU A 107 0.89 -5.32 -4.84
C LEU A 107 0.99 -4.75 -6.26
N LEU A 108 0.20 -3.72 -6.53
CA LEU A 108 0.27 -2.90 -7.76
C LEU A 108 0.48 -1.43 -7.41
N HIS A 109 1.07 -0.69 -8.35
CA HIS A 109 1.20 0.76 -8.33
C HIS A 109 0.38 1.37 -9.47
N THR A 110 -0.38 2.43 -9.21
CA THR A 110 -1.20 3.09 -10.24
C THR A 110 -0.43 4.15 -11.04
N VAL A 111 0.91 4.11 -11.02
CA VAL A 111 1.78 5.07 -11.73
C VAL A 111 2.11 4.62 -13.15
N SER A 112 1.93 3.34 -13.46
CA SER A 112 2.07 2.81 -14.82
C SER A 112 0.71 2.67 -15.49
N LYS A 113 0.55 3.23 -16.69
CA LYS A 113 -0.66 3.06 -17.51
C LYS A 113 -0.91 1.58 -17.83
N ASP A 114 0.16 0.80 -17.92
CA ASP A 114 0.12 -0.65 -18.16
C ASP A 114 -0.75 -1.41 -17.16
N ASN A 115 -0.82 -0.94 -15.90
CA ASN A 115 -1.55 -1.63 -14.84
C ASN A 115 -3.06 -1.39 -14.89
N ALA A 116 -3.47 -0.18 -15.28
CA ALA A 116 -4.88 0.14 -15.51
C ALA A 116 -5.41 -0.70 -16.68
N ASP A 117 -4.70 -0.66 -17.81
CA ASP A 117 -5.07 -1.37 -19.05
C ASP A 117 -5.01 -2.90 -18.88
N ALA A 118 -4.14 -3.43 -18.01
CA ALA A 118 -4.08 -4.87 -17.70
C ALA A 118 -5.27 -5.35 -16.85
N SER A 119 -5.93 -4.46 -16.11
CA SER A 119 -7.07 -4.81 -15.24
C SER A 119 -8.40 -4.90 -16.01
N GLU A 120 -8.42 -4.47 -17.27
CA GLU A 120 -9.59 -4.48 -18.16
C GLU A 120 -9.66 -5.71 -19.08
N LYS A 121 -8.65 -6.59 -19.04
CA LYS A 121 -8.59 -7.84 -19.81
C LYS A 121 -9.08 -9.03 -19.00
#